data_AF-A0A7W0RIE2-F1
#
_entry.id   AF-A0A7W0RIE2-F1
#
_cell.length_a   1.000
_cell.length_b   1.000
_cell.length_c   1.000
_cell.angle_alpha   90.00
_cell.angle_beta   90.00
_cell.angle_gamma   90.00
#
_symmetry.space_group_name_H-M   'P 1'
#
loop_
_entity.id
_entity.type
_entity.pdbx_description
1 polymer ?
#
loop_
_entity_poly.entity_id
_entity_poly.type
_entity_poly.pdbx_seq_one_letter_code
_entity_poly.pdbx_strand_id
1 'polypeptide(L)' 'LAALISEQAFDYLDAPVGRVTGADVPMPYSKPLEQAAFPHEEHVVKAAVATFRDV' A
#
# COMPACT_ATOMS: atom_id res chain seq x y z
N LEU A 1 8.43 4.39 -7.88
CA LEU A 1 7.79 3.28 -8.63
C LEU A 1 6.39 3.64 -9.10
N ALA A 2 5.44 3.95 -8.21
CA ALA A 2 4.06 4.28 -8.61
C ALA A 2 3.96 5.36 -9.71
N ALA A 3 4.69 6.48 -9.57
CA ALA A 3 4.71 7.53 -10.59
C ALA A 3 5.22 7.04 -11.96
N LEU A 4 6.26 6.19 -11.99
CA LEU A 4 6.79 5.62 -13.24
C LEU A 4 5.78 4.67 -13.91
N ILE A 5 5.08 3.86 -13.12
CA ILE A 5 4.04 2.96 -13.63
C ILE A 5 2.90 3.78 -14.22
N SER A 6 2.44 4.81 -13.49
CA SER A 6 1.40 5.71 -13.98
C SER A 6 1.80 6.46 -15.25
N GLU A 7 3.06 6.85 -15.40
CA GLU A 7 3.55 7.53 -16.61
C GLU A 7 3.68 6.57 -17.81
N GLN A 8 4.22 5.36 -17.59
CA GLN A 8 4.61 4.46 -18.67
C GLN A 8 3.53 3.46 -19.08
N ALA A 9 2.54 3.23 -18.23
CA ALA A 9 1.53 2.19 -18.43
C ALA A 9 0.09 2.68 -18.20
N PHE A 10 -0.17 3.99 -18.29
CA PHE A 10 -1.47 4.59 -17.97
C PHE A 10 -2.65 3.87 -18.64
N ASP A 11 -2.59 3.69 -19.96
CA ASP A 11 -3.67 3.07 -20.75
C ASP A 11 -3.86 1.57 -20.47
N TYR A 12 -2.91 0.93 -19.78
CA TYR A 12 -2.93 -0.49 -19.42
C TYR A 12 -3.42 -0.74 -17.99
N LEU A 13 -3.67 0.31 -17.20
CA LEU A 13 -4.11 0.16 -15.82
C LEU A 13 -5.63 0.03 -15.73
N ASP A 14 -6.11 -1.13 -15.31
CA ASP A 14 -7.53 -1.36 -15.01
C ASP A 14 -7.97 -0.68 -13.70
N ALA A 15 -7.02 -0.30 -12.84
CA ALA A 15 -7.27 0.33 -11.55
C ALA A 15 -6.09 1.23 -11.11
N PRO A 16 -6.29 2.15 -10.15
CA PRO A 16 -5.23 2.99 -9.61
C PRO A 16 -4.10 2.19 -8.94
N VAL A 17 -2.86 2.67 -9.08
CA VAL A 17 -1.68 2.04 -8.46
C VAL A 17 -1.69 2.30 -6.94
N GLY A 18 -2.03 1.26 -6.16
CA GLY A 18 -1.97 1.28 -4.70
C GLY A 18 -0.56 1.09 -4.13
N ARG A 19 -0.34 1.53 -2.88
CA ARG A 19 0.89 1.28 -2.11
C ARG A 19 0.55 0.90 -0.68
N VAL A 20 1.16 -0.19 -0.20
CA VAL A 20 1.10 -0.60 1.21
C VAL A 20 2.47 -0.36 1.82
N THR A 21 2.55 0.56 2.78
CA THR A 21 3.80 0.98 3.43
C THR A 21 3.61 1.03 4.93
N GLY A 22 4.71 1.21 5.67
CA GLY A 22 4.61 1.56 7.09
C GLY A 22 3.95 2.91 7.30
N ALA A 23 3.52 3.15 8.53
CA ALA A 23 2.97 4.43 8.95
C ALA A 23 4.03 5.54 8.83
N ASP A 24 3.59 6.77 8.54
CA ASP A 24 4.47 7.94 8.38
C ASP A 24 4.90 8.51 9.73
N VAL A 25 5.64 7.70 10.48
CA VAL A 25 6.16 8.01 11.81
C VAL A 25 7.59 7.46 11.95
N PRO A 26 8.44 8.08 12.77
CA PRO A 26 9.71 7.47 13.16
C PRO A 26 9.47 6.10 13.80
N MET A 27 10.36 5.15 13.52
CA MET A 27 10.27 3.78 14.03
C MET A 27 10.24 3.76 15.57
N PRO A 28 9.15 3.30 16.20
CA PRO A 28 9.02 3.30 17.65
C PRO A 28 9.69 2.07 18.27
N TYR A 29 10.25 2.22 19.47
CA TYR A 29 10.85 1.12 20.24
C TYR A 29 9.84 0.29 21.03
N SER A 30 8.64 0.84 21.24
CA SER A 30 7.57 0.16 21.96
C SER A 30 6.97 -0.92 21.07
N LYS A 31 7.04 -2.19 21.49
CA LYS A 31 6.59 -3.34 20.69
C LYS A 31 5.16 -3.21 20.13
N PRO A 32 4.14 -2.75 20.89
CA PRO A 32 2.82 -2.51 20.32
C PRO A 32 2.80 -1.44 19.21
N LEU A 33 3.58 -0.38 19.36
CA LEU A 33 3.68 0.70 18.36
C LEU A 33 4.49 0.26 17.15
N GLU A 34 5.50 -0.59 17.36
CA GLU A 34 6.29 -1.20 16.29
C GLU A 34 5.40 -2.04 15.38
N GLN A 35 4.56 -2.88 15.99
CA GLN A 35 3.56 -3.66 15.27
C GLN A 35 2.57 -2.78 14.51
N ALA A 36 2.13 -1.66 15.09
CA ALA A 36 1.24 -0.73 14.40
C ALA A 36 1.94 0.06 13.27
N ALA A 37 3.25 0.28 13.36
CA ALA A 37 4.00 1.04 12.36
C ALA A 37 4.34 0.20 11.12
N PHE A 38 4.55 -1.10 11.27
CA PHE A 38 4.85 -1.98 10.15
C PHE A 38 3.61 -2.42 9.36
N PRO A 39 3.74 -2.58 8.03
CA PRO A 39 2.70 -3.21 7.24
C PRO A 39 2.72 -4.74 7.45
N HIS A 40 1.55 -5.33 7.71
CA HIS A 40 1.35 -6.78 7.82
C HIS A 40 0.59 -7.32 6.62
N GLU A 41 0.57 -8.65 6.51
CA GLU A 41 -0.17 -9.41 5.48
C GLU A 41 -1.63 -8.99 5.31
N GLU A 42 -2.33 -8.70 6.41
CA GLU A 42 -3.72 -8.25 6.39
C GLU A 42 -3.90 -6.91 5.65
N HIS A 43 -2.92 -6.01 5.73
CA HIS A 43 -2.95 -4.73 5.01
C HIS A 43 -2.81 -4.96 3.51
N VAL A 44 -1.98 -5.94 3.10
CA VAL A 44 -1.79 -6.32 1.69
C VAL A 44 -3.06 -6.92 1.12
N VAL A 45 -3.66 -7.89 1.82
CA VAL A 45 -4.91 -8.53 1.39
C VAL A 45 -6.03 -7.51 1.29
N LYS A 46 -6.17 -6.64 2.30
CA LYS A 46 -7.18 -5.57 2.29
C LYS A 46 -7.00 -4.62 1.11
N ALA A 47 -5.76 -4.20 0.83
CA ALA A 47 -5.46 -3.32 -0.29
C ALA A 47 -5.76 -3.98 -1.63
N ALA A 48 -5.33 -5.23 -1.82
CA ALA A 48 -5.59 -5.99 -3.05
C ALA A 48 -7.09 -6.18 -3.30
N VAL A 49 -7.86 -6.54 -2.26
CA VAL A 49 -9.32 -6.68 -2.37
C VAL A 49 -10.00 -5.35 -2.66
N ALA A 50 -9.53 -4.25 -2.07
CA ALA A 50 -10.07 -2.92 -2.35
C ALA A 50 -9.87 -2.53 -3.83
N THR A 51 -8.71 -2.84 -4.42
CA THR A 51 -8.44 -2.58 -5.84
C THR A 51 -9.48 -3.20 -6.77
N PHE A 52 -9.95 -4.42 -6.48
CA PHE A 52 -10.98 -5.09 -7.31
C PHE A 52 -12.41 -4.57 -7.09
N ARG A 53 -12.66 -3.78 -6.05
CA ARG A 53 -14.01 -3.23 -5.75
C ARG A 53 -14.25 -1.87 -6.41
N ASP A 54 -13.17 -1.17 -6.75
CA ASP A 54 -13.21 0.15 -7.38
C ASP A 54 -13.16 0.07 -8.93
N VAL A 55 -13.18 -1.14 -9.49
CA VAL A 55 -13.35 -1.46 -10.93
C VAL A 55 -14.83 -1.73 -11.21
#